data_AF-A0A374P9T9-F1
#
_entry.id   AF-A0A374P9T9-F1
#
_cell.length_a   1.000
_cell.length_b   1.000
_cell.length_c   1.000
_cell.angle_alpha   90.00
_cell.angle_beta   90.00
_cell.angle_gamma   90.00
#
_symmetry.space_group_name_H-M   'P 1'
#
loop_
_entity.id
_entity.type
_entity.pdbx_description
1 polymer ?
#
loop_
_entity_poly.entity_id
_entity_poly.type
_entity_poly.pdbx_seq_one_letter_code
_entity_poly.pdbx_strand_id
1 'polypeptide(L)'
;MINRIIMIIMALGAVAGGIDRILGNRFGYGKKFEEGFQYLGPTALSMVGIICLAPLVSGTLGRLIIPVYRFLGVDPAMFGSLLAIDMGGYQLSMELAENPLIGRYAGIVAASVFGCTIVFTIPVGMGLIEEGDRPVFAKGIMLGLAAMPAALITGGAVCGLGIGEILHQNLPVLVLALLLGIGLFRIPDGMVKGFEVFAVLIRTVITAGLVLAAVTYMTGFVVIPGMAPIEEAMAVVSSIGVVLLGSLPVTEFLQRRLKRPCTALGARMGLDSISVLGLLVSIVSPIPALVMMKDMNTFGKLVNVAYMVSSASMLAAHLGFTVSTEPDMLPALLVSKLAGCAAAIALGFITSKTKKRL
;
A
#
# COMPACT_ATOMS: atom_id res chain seq x y z
N MET A 1 -12.07 -1.74 20.76
CA MET A 1 -12.51 -3.16 20.70
C MET A 1 -12.10 -3.86 19.40
N ILE A 2 -12.36 -3.27 18.23
CA ILE A 2 -12.03 -3.87 16.91
C ILE A 2 -10.53 -4.21 16.76
N ASN A 3 -9.63 -3.30 17.14
CA ASN A 3 -8.18 -3.51 17.07
C ASN A 3 -7.74 -4.76 17.85
N ARG A 4 -8.31 -4.94 19.05
CA ARG A 4 -8.01 -6.09 19.90
C ARG A 4 -8.45 -7.41 19.26
N ILE A 5 -9.60 -7.43 18.59
CA ILE A 5 -10.09 -8.62 17.88
C ILE A 5 -9.16 -8.97 16.73
N ILE A 6 -8.77 -7.98 15.91
CA ILE A 6 -7.85 -8.21 14.78
C ILE A 6 -6.52 -8.77 15.29
N MET A 7 -5.95 -8.19 16.35
CA MET A 7 -4.71 -8.67 16.94
C MET A 7 -4.82 -10.07 17.52
N ILE A 8 -5.95 -10.43 18.13
CA ILE A 8 -6.20 -11.81 18.59
C ILE A 8 -6.19 -12.77 17.39
N ILE A 9 -6.83 -12.41 16.28
CA ILE A 9 -6.84 -13.23 15.06
C ILE A 9 -5.40 -13.41 14.53
N MET A 10 -4.61 -12.33 14.48
CA MET A 10 -3.20 -12.42 14.06
C MET A 10 -2.39 -13.31 15.00
N ALA A 11 -2.57 -13.18 16.32
CA ALA A 11 -1.89 -14.02 17.30
C ALA A 11 -2.26 -15.51 17.14
N LEU A 12 -3.54 -15.83 16.90
CA LEU A 12 -3.97 -17.20 16.60
C LEU A 12 -3.33 -17.72 15.30
N GLY A 13 -3.19 -16.87 14.29
CA GLY A 13 -2.43 -17.17 13.08
C GLY A 13 -0.98 -17.52 13.36
N ALA A 14 -0.31 -16.75 14.22
CA ALA A 14 1.08 -16.97 14.58
C ALA A 14 1.24 -18.28 15.35
N VAL A 15 0.32 -18.60 16.26
CA VAL A 15 0.27 -19.88 16.98
C VAL A 15 0.08 -21.03 15.99
N ALA A 16 -0.90 -20.95 15.08
CA ALA A 16 -1.16 -22.00 14.11
C ALA A 16 0.02 -22.20 13.15
N GLY A 17 0.61 -21.12 12.65
CA GLY A 17 1.79 -21.15 11.79
C GLY A 17 3.02 -21.70 12.50
N GLY A 18 3.27 -21.28 13.74
CA GLY A 18 4.36 -21.77 14.57
C GLY A 18 4.24 -23.25 14.90
N ILE A 19 3.04 -23.72 15.27
CA ILE A 19 2.76 -25.15 15.50
C ILE A 19 3.01 -25.94 14.22
N ASP A 20 2.46 -25.50 13.08
CA ASP A 20 2.66 -26.21 11.80
C ASP A 20 4.14 -26.26 11.41
N ARG A 21 4.91 -25.18 11.66
CA ARG A 21 6.37 -25.15 11.46
C ARG A 21 7.08 -26.21 12.32
N ILE A 22 6.76 -26.29 13.62
CA ILE A 22 7.33 -27.29 14.54
C ILE A 22 7.02 -28.71 14.06
N LEU A 23 5.84 -28.94 13.48
CA LEU A 23 5.41 -30.25 12.98
C LEU A 23 5.97 -30.60 11.57
N GLY A 24 6.88 -29.78 11.03
CA GLY A 24 7.49 -29.99 9.71
C GLY A 24 6.70 -29.42 8.54
N ASN A 25 5.87 -28.39 8.78
CA ASN A 25 5.07 -27.66 7.78
C ASN A 25 4.13 -28.56 6.97
N ARG A 26 3.35 -29.40 7.66
CA ARG A 26 2.43 -30.37 7.04
C ARG A 26 1.23 -29.70 6.38
N PHE A 27 0.76 -28.59 6.94
CA PHE A 27 -0.41 -27.87 6.47
C PHE A 27 -0.06 -26.67 5.58
N GLY A 28 1.21 -26.27 5.51
CA GLY A 28 1.71 -25.16 4.68
C GLY A 28 1.62 -23.79 5.36
N TYR A 29 1.09 -23.69 6.58
CA TYR A 29 1.05 -22.46 7.37
C TYR A 29 2.41 -22.15 8.00
N GLY A 30 3.21 -23.18 8.30
CA GLY A 30 4.57 -23.03 8.80
C GLY A 30 5.48 -22.26 7.84
N LYS A 31 5.35 -22.51 6.53
CA LYS A 31 6.05 -21.74 5.50
C LYS A 31 5.63 -20.27 5.50
N LYS A 32 4.34 -19.99 5.68
CA LYS A 32 3.83 -18.60 5.75
C LYS A 32 4.29 -17.87 7.01
N PHE A 33 4.42 -18.59 8.11
CA PHE A 33 5.06 -18.08 9.32
C PHE A 33 6.54 -17.72 9.06
N GLU A 34 7.29 -18.59 8.39
CA GLU A 34 8.69 -18.32 8.01
C GLU A 34 8.85 -17.13 7.06
N GLU A 35 8.00 -17.06 6.02
CA GLU A 35 7.97 -15.94 5.07
C GLU A 35 7.83 -14.60 5.79
N GLY A 36 7.03 -14.53 6.87
CA GLY A 36 6.83 -13.31 7.64
C GLY A 36 8.13 -12.75 8.24
N PHE A 37 9.01 -13.64 8.71
CA PHE A 37 10.32 -13.24 9.23
C PHE A 37 11.33 -12.99 8.10
N GLN A 38 11.26 -13.76 7.01
CA GLN A 38 12.10 -13.55 5.82
C GLN A 38 11.85 -12.19 5.17
N TYR A 39 10.66 -11.63 5.33
CA TYR A 39 10.35 -10.27 4.86
C TYR A 39 11.01 -9.15 5.66
N LEU A 40 11.60 -9.41 6.84
CA LEU A 40 12.31 -8.36 7.60
C LEU A 40 13.41 -7.67 6.80
N GLY A 41 14.26 -8.43 6.10
CA GLY A 41 15.36 -7.88 5.30
C GLY A 41 14.88 -6.96 4.17
N PRO A 42 14.03 -7.45 3.25
CA PRO A 42 13.43 -6.62 2.21
C PRO A 42 12.67 -5.41 2.75
N THR A 43 11.94 -5.57 3.86
CA THR A 43 11.20 -4.49 4.54
C THR A 43 12.16 -3.43 5.09
N ALA A 44 13.28 -3.85 5.72
CA ALA A 44 14.30 -2.92 6.20
C ALA A 44 14.90 -2.09 5.05
N LEU A 45 15.27 -2.76 3.95
CA LEU A 45 15.85 -2.12 2.77
C LEU A 45 14.91 -1.10 2.12
N SER A 46 13.59 -1.28 2.23
CA SER A 46 12.62 -0.36 1.62
C SER A 46 12.27 0.85 2.48
N MET A 47 12.62 0.89 3.77
CA MET A 47 12.09 1.93 4.67
C MET A 47 13.07 2.52 5.69
N VAL A 48 14.07 1.76 6.16
CA VAL A 48 14.90 2.21 7.30
C VAL A 48 15.56 3.55 7.02
N GLY A 49 16.14 3.71 5.83
CA GLY A 49 16.84 4.94 5.50
C GLY A 49 15.94 6.16 5.37
N ILE A 50 14.71 6.02 4.84
CA ILE A 50 13.79 7.17 4.78
C ILE A 50 13.18 7.50 6.13
N ILE A 51 12.98 6.52 7.02
CA ILE A 51 12.59 6.78 8.41
C ILE A 51 13.69 7.59 9.11
N CYS A 52 14.97 7.20 8.94
CA CYS A 52 16.10 7.93 9.51
C CYS A 52 16.22 9.35 8.92
N LEU A 53 15.92 9.52 7.62
CA LEU A 53 16.00 10.81 6.93
C LEU A 53 14.76 11.70 7.11
N ALA A 54 13.64 11.17 7.63
CA ALA A 54 12.36 11.88 7.64
C ALA A 54 12.42 13.29 8.25
N PRO A 55 13.09 13.53 9.41
CA PRO A 55 13.19 14.87 9.99
C PRO A 55 13.96 15.87 9.10
N LEU A 56 14.92 15.40 8.31
CA LEU A 56 15.68 16.23 7.38
C LEU A 56 14.90 16.53 6.12
N VAL A 57 14.19 15.52 5.59
CA VAL A 57 13.33 15.68 4.42
C VAL A 57 12.19 16.64 4.75
N SER A 58 11.54 16.50 5.90
CA SER A 58 10.47 17.42 6.32
C SER A 58 10.98 18.85 6.52
N GLY A 59 12.13 19.03 7.18
CA GLY A 59 12.69 20.37 7.43
C GLY A 59 13.13 21.12 6.16
N THR A 60 13.66 20.41 5.16
CA THR A 60 14.09 21.00 3.89
C THR A 60 12.94 21.20 2.92
N LEU A 61 12.16 20.14 2.69
CA LEU A 61 11.06 20.13 1.73
C LEU A 61 9.86 20.91 2.27
N GLY A 62 9.64 20.91 3.59
CA GLY A 62 8.58 21.67 4.25
C GLY A 62 8.63 23.16 3.95
N ARG A 63 9.82 23.75 3.78
CA ARG A 63 9.95 25.18 3.39
C ARG A 63 9.28 25.50 2.06
N LEU A 64 9.22 24.54 1.15
CA LEU A 64 8.59 24.69 -0.17
C LEU A 64 7.15 24.20 -0.16
N ILE A 65 6.87 23.08 0.51
CA ILE A 65 5.56 22.42 0.51
C ILE A 65 4.55 23.17 1.39
N ILE A 66 4.95 23.59 2.60
CA ILE A 66 4.04 24.18 3.58
C ILE A 66 3.32 25.43 3.03
N PRO A 67 4.00 26.42 2.41
CA PRO A 67 3.31 27.60 1.87
C PRO A 67 2.28 27.26 0.78
N VAL A 68 2.59 26.28 -0.08
CA VAL A 68 1.72 25.85 -1.18
C VAL A 68 0.47 25.18 -0.63
N TYR A 69 0.63 24.25 0.32
CA TYR A 69 -0.50 23.52 0.91
C TYR A 69 -1.40 24.44 1.75
N ARG A 70 -0.81 25.33 2.56
CA ARG A 70 -1.56 26.37 3.29
C ARG A 70 -2.36 27.28 2.38
N PHE A 71 -1.79 27.70 1.24
CA PHE A 71 -2.50 28.52 0.26
C PHE A 71 -3.75 27.81 -0.29
N LEU A 72 -3.68 26.48 -0.44
CA LEU A 72 -4.81 25.67 -0.88
C LEU A 72 -5.83 25.37 0.25
N GLY A 73 -5.54 25.74 1.50
CA GLY A 73 -6.35 25.37 2.67
C GLY A 73 -6.15 23.92 3.12
N VAL A 74 -5.13 23.25 2.59
CA VAL A 74 -4.84 21.83 2.83
C VAL A 74 -3.70 21.72 3.84
N ASP A 75 -3.80 20.77 4.77
CA ASP A 75 -2.74 20.46 5.72
C ASP A 75 -1.50 19.94 4.97
N PRO A 76 -0.29 20.49 5.22
CA PRO A 76 0.94 20.03 4.58
C PRO A 76 1.23 18.53 4.75
N ALA A 77 0.67 17.87 5.78
CA ALA A 77 0.69 16.42 5.95
C ALA A 77 0.28 15.66 4.69
N MET A 78 -0.67 16.18 3.92
CA MET A 78 -1.19 15.51 2.72
C MET A 78 -0.12 15.32 1.64
N PHE A 79 1.00 16.05 1.70
CA PHE A 79 2.16 15.79 0.84
C PHE A 79 2.80 14.41 1.10
N GLY A 80 2.82 13.95 2.35
CA GLY A 80 3.35 12.63 2.70
C GLY A 80 2.57 11.48 2.06
N SER A 81 1.29 11.69 1.73
CA SER A 81 0.44 10.69 1.04
C SER A 81 0.88 10.34 -0.39
N LEU A 82 1.83 11.08 -0.95
CA LEU A 82 2.44 10.80 -2.26
C LEU A 82 3.44 9.63 -2.21
N LEU A 83 3.93 9.29 -1.01
CA LEU A 83 4.76 8.12 -0.76
C LEU A 83 3.92 7.02 -0.11
N ALA A 84 4.34 5.76 -0.24
CA ALA A 84 3.67 4.67 0.47
C ALA A 84 3.81 4.84 1.98
N ILE A 85 2.80 4.38 2.72
CA ILE A 85 2.75 4.39 4.19
C ILE A 85 4.08 3.92 4.82
N ASP A 86 4.62 2.83 4.31
CA ASP A 86 5.81 2.14 4.78
C ASP A 86 7.08 2.52 3.99
N MET A 87 7.00 3.49 3.07
CA MET A 87 8.16 4.05 2.36
C MET A 87 8.38 5.52 2.72
N GLY A 88 8.13 5.86 3.99
CA GLY A 88 8.32 7.21 4.54
C GLY A 88 7.10 8.12 4.43
N GLY A 89 6.01 7.68 3.78
CA GLY A 89 4.79 8.48 3.65
C GLY A 89 4.14 8.81 4.99
N TYR A 90 4.13 7.85 5.92
CA TYR A 90 3.63 8.11 7.28
C TYR A 90 4.49 9.12 8.04
N GLN A 91 5.81 8.89 8.12
CA GLN A 91 6.74 9.76 8.84
C GLN A 91 6.70 11.18 8.27
N LEU A 92 6.72 11.33 6.95
CA LEU A 92 6.64 12.64 6.30
C LEU A 92 5.30 13.33 6.55
N SER A 93 4.19 12.57 6.58
CA SER A 93 2.88 13.14 6.89
C SER A 93 2.83 13.68 8.33
N MET A 94 3.37 12.92 9.29
CA MET A 94 3.38 13.31 10.71
C MET A 94 4.30 14.50 10.98
N GLU A 95 5.47 14.54 10.34
CA GLU A 95 6.42 15.65 10.47
C GLU A 95 5.90 16.97 9.87
N LEU A 96 5.10 16.89 8.80
CA LEU A 96 4.50 18.06 8.15
C LEU A 96 3.14 18.46 8.73
N ALA A 97 2.56 17.63 9.59
CA ALA A 97 1.20 17.81 10.08
C ALA A 97 1.05 19.06 10.95
N GLU A 98 0.08 19.89 10.61
CA GLU A 98 -0.39 20.96 11.51
C GLU A 98 -1.52 20.43 12.40
N ASN A 99 -2.40 19.61 11.84
CA ASN A 99 -3.38 18.83 12.55
C ASN A 99 -2.91 17.36 12.63
N PRO A 100 -2.59 16.83 13.82
CA PRO A 100 -2.14 15.45 13.99
C PRO A 100 -3.11 14.40 13.44
N LEU A 101 -4.42 14.66 13.45
CA LEU A 101 -5.42 13.75 12.88
C LEU A 101 -5.30 13.68 11.35
N ILE A 102 -5.06 14.82 10.69
CA ILE A 102 -4.83 14.86 9.24
C ILE A 102 -3.48 14.22 8.91
N GLY A 103 -2.45 14.40 9.75
CA GLY A 103 -1.19 13.66 9.70
C GLY A 103 -1.37 12.14 9.65
N ARG A 104 -2.10 11.60 10.64
CA ARG A 104 -2.39 10.15 10.72
C ARG A 104 -3.25 9.69 9.55
N TYR A 105 -4.24 10.48 9.14
CA TYR A 105 -5.08 10.17 7.97
C TYR A 105 -4.26 10.12 6.68
N ALA A 106 -3.48 11.15 6.39
CA ALA A 106 -2.62 11.24 5.21
C ALA A 106 -1.64 10.08 5.16
N GLY A 107 -0.96 9.83 6.28
CA GLY A 107 0.11 8.85 6.42
C GLY A 107 -0.34 7.39 6.44
N ILE A 108 -1.53 7.08 6.97
CA ILE A 108 -2.05 5.71 7.05
C ILE A 108 -3.04 5.41 5.94
N VAL A 109 -4.02 6.29 5.73
CA VAL A 109 -5.13 6.04 4.80
C VAL A 109 -4.75 6.43 3.38
N ALA A 110 -4.41 7.69 3.15
CA ALA A 110 -4.15 8.18 1.79
C ALA A 110 -2.86 7.58 1.20
N ALA A 111 -1.78 7.55 1.99
CA ALA A 111 -0.49 6.97 1.59
C ALA A 111 -0.58 5.48 1.23
N SER A 112 -1.39 4.71 1.96
CA SER A 112 -1.50 3.26 1.72
C SER A 112 -2.29 2.91 0.45
N VAL A 113 -3.03 3.87 -0.12
CA VAL A 113 -3.80 3.70 -1.36
C VAL A 113 -3.10 4.43 -2.51
N PHE A 114 -3.02 5.76 -2.42
CA PHE A 114 -2.48 6.59 -3.49
C PHE A 114 -0.96 6.48 -3.59
N GLY A 115 -0.26 6.75 -2.48
CA GLY A 115 1.20 6.69 -2.42
C GLY A 115 1.74 5.31 -2.82
N CYS A 116 1.18 4.24 -2.24
CA CYS A 116 1.51 2.86 -2.61
C CYS A 116 1.32 2.60 -4.12
N THR A 117 0.28 3.16 -4.73
CA THR A 117 0.04 3.00 -6.17
C THR A 117 1.14 3.68 -7.01
N ILE A 118 1.51 4.90 -6.66
CA ILE A 118 2.53 5.70 -7.36
C ILE A 118 3.92 5.07 -7.24
N VAL A 119 4.32 4.76 -6.01
CA VAL A 119 5.72 4.42 -5.73
C VAL A 119 6.02 2.93 -5.86
N PHE A 120 4.98 2.10 -5.88
CA PHE A 120 5.12 0.64 -5.89
C PHE A 120 4.30 -0.02 -7.00
N THR A 121 2.96 0.03 -6.95
CA THR A 121 2.11 -0.77 -7.85
C THR A 121 2.35 -0.46 -9.32
N ILE A 122 2.44 0.82 -9.72
CA ILE A 122 2.68 1.19 -11.12
C ILE A 122 4.09 0.81 -11.58
N PRO A 123 5.20 1.24 -10.91
CA PRO A 123 6.55 0.88 -11.34
C PRO A 123 6.77 -0.63 -11.40
N VAL A 124 6.34 -1.35 -10.36
CA VAL A 124 6.53 -2.82 -10.27
C VAL A 124 5.65 -3.53 -11.29
N GLY A 125 4.40 -3.11 -11.45
CA GLY A 125 3.49 -3.67 -12.44
C GLY A 125 4.03 -3.56 -13.85
N MET A 126 4.45 -2.37 -14.27
CA MET A 126 4.93 -2.13 -15.64
C MET A 126 6.21 -2.91 -15.99
N GLY A 127 7.07 -3.17 -15.00
CA GLY A 127 8.29 -3.97 -15.18
C GLY A 127 8.07 -5.49 -15.14
N LEU A 128 6.97 -5.97 -14.55
CA LEU A 128 6.69 -7.41 -14.39
C LEU A 128 5.71 -7.97 -15.44
N ILE A 129 4.75 -7.17 -15.89
CA ILE A 129 3.72 -7.63 -16.83
C ILE A 129 4.25 -7.73 -18.26
N GLU A 130 3.62 -8.58 -19.06
CA GLU A 130 3.94 -8.68 -20.50
C GLU A 130 3.57 -7.39 -21.24
N GLU A 131 4.30 -7.06 -22.32
CA GLU A 131 4.09 -5.80 -23.05
C GLU A 131 2.66 -5.65 -23.58
N GLY A 132 2.05 -6.75 -24.02
CA GLY A 132 0.66 -6.79 -24.48
C GLY A 132 -0.38 -6.48 -23.39
N ASP A 133 -0.01 -6.63 -22.12
CA ASP A 133 -0.87 -6.37 -20.97
C ASP A 133 -0.80 -4.94 -20.44
N ARG A 134 0.23 -4.17 -20.82
CA ARG A 134 0.40 -2.76 -20.41
C ARG A 134 -0.83 -1.89 -20.67
N PRO A 135 -1.55 -1.98 -21.81
CA PRO A 135 -2.76 -1.18 -22.03
C PRO A 135 -3.91 -1.52 -21.08
N VAL A 136 -4.08 -2.81 -20.73
CA VAL A 136 -5.12 -3.24 -19.79
C VAL A 136 -4.73 -2.88 -18.36
N PHE A 137 -3.45 -2.99 -18.02
CA PHE A 137 -2.91 -2.54 -16.75
C PHE A 137 -3.12 -1.04 -16.54
N ALA A 138 -2.73 -0.19 -17.49
CA ALA A 138 -2.94 1.27 -17.40
C ALA A 138 -4.41 1.62 -17.18
N LYS A 139 -5.33 0.99 -17.93
CA LYS A 139 -6.78 1.17 -17.74
C LYS A 139 -7.26 0.69 -16.37
N GLY A 140 -6.71 -0.41 -15.86
CA GLY A 140 -6.99 -0.91 -14.53
C GLY A 140 -6.58 0.08 -13.45
N ILE A 141 -5.37 0.66 -13.55
CA ILE A 141 -4.90 1.70 -12.62
C ILE A 141 -5.82 2.92 -12.67
N MET A 142 -6.19 3.41 -13.86
CA MET A 142 -7.14 4.51 -14.00
C MET A 142 -8.48 4.22 -13.31
N LEU A 143 -9.00 3.00 -13.49
CA LEU A 143 -10.24 2.56 -12.86
C LEU A 143 -10.12 2.46 -11.34
N GLY A 144 -8.97 1.98 -10.84
CA GLY A 144 -8.68 1.94 -9.40
C GLY A 144 -8.53 3.33 -8.80
N LEU A 145 -7.89 4.27 -9.50
CA LEU A 145 -7.82 5.69 -9.10
C LEU A 145 -9.21 6.35 -9.11
N ALA A 146 -10.10 5.96 -10.02
CA ALA A 146 -11.50 6.40 -10.00
C ALA A 146 -12.30 5.77 -8.83
N ALA A 147 -11.91 4.59 -8.35
CA ALA A 147 -12.49 3.95 -7.17
C ALA A 147 -11.94 4.49 -5.83
N MET A 148 -10.72 5.02 -5.86
CA MET A 148 -9.98 5.52 -4.70
C MET A 148 -10.76 6.51 -3.80
N PRO A 149 -11.60 7.43 -4.31
CA PRO A 149 -12.38 8.32 -3.44
C PRO A 149 -13.22 7.56 -2.41
N ALA A 150 -13.74 6.37 -2.73
CA ALA A 150 -14.46 5.55 -1.78
C ALA A 150 -13.58 5.12 -0.60
N ALA A 151 -12.31 4.78 -0.86
CA ALA A 151 -11.34 4.43 0.18
C ALA A 151 -11.01 5.64 1.07
N LEU A 152 -10.73 6.78 0.44
CA LEU A 152 -10.36 8.01 1.14
C LEU A 152 -11.49 8.52 2.04
N ILE A 153 -12.74 8.50 1.55
CA ILE A 153 -13.92 8.95 2.28
C ILE A 153 -14.23 8.02 3.46
N THR A 154 -14.28 6.71 3.25
CA THR A 154 -14.62 5.79 4.35
C THR A 154 -13.52 5.71 5.40
N GLY A 155 -12.24 5.72 4.99
CA GLY A 155 -11.13 5.80 5.91
C GLY A 155 -11.15 7.07 6.74
N GLY A 156 -11.38 8.23 6.12
CA GLY A 156 -11.43 9.52 6.82
C GLY A 156 -12.63 9.60 7.76
N ALA A 157 -13.79 9.07 7.36
CA ALA A 157 -14.98 9.02 8.21
C ALA A 157 -14.74 8.15 9.46
N VAL A 158 -14.03 7.02 9.33
CA VAL A 158 -13.64 6.19 10.48
C VAL A 158 -12.63 6.91 11.39
N CYS A 159 -11.82 7.82 10.85
CA CYS A 159 -10.94 8.69 11.64
C CYS A 159 -11.70 9.80 12.39
N GLY A 160 -12.99 10.00 12.10
CA GLY A 160 -13.79 11.09 12.66
C GLY A 160 -13.74 12.40 11.88
N LEU A 161 -13.17 12.41 10.67
CA LEU A 161 -13.14 13.59 9.80
C LEU A 161 -14.50 13.80 9.13
N GLY A 162 -14.90 15.06 8.94
CA GLY A 162 -16.10 15.40 8.19
C GLY A 162 -15.93 15.14 6.69
N ILE A 163 -16.98 14.75 5.96
CA ILE A 163 -16.89 14.46 4.51
C ILE A 163 -16.34 15.66 3.73
N GLY A 164 -16.78 16.88 4.06
CA GLY A 164 -16.28 18.10 3.42
C GLY A 164 -14.78 18.33 3.68
N GLU A 165 -14.32 18.06 4.89
CA GLU A 165 -12.90 18.13 5.25
C GLU A 165 -12.10 17.08 4.49
N ILE A 166 -12.58 15.83 4.41
CA ILE A 166 -11.89 14.77 3.67
C ILE A 166 -11.73 15.15 2.20
N LEU A 167 -12.79 15.65 1.54
CA LEU A 167 -12.72 16.04 0.14
C LEU A 167 -11.78 17.24 -0.08
N HIS A 168 -11.82 18.23 0.81
CA HIS A 168 -10.95 19.39 0.74
C HIS A 168 -9.47 19.01 0.93
N GLN A 169 -9.17 18.21 1.97
CA GLN A 169 -7.81 17.77 2.26
C GLN A 169 -7.24 16.87 1.16
N ASN A 170 -8.06 16.05 0.52
CA ASN A 170 -7.62 15.22 -0.60
C ASN A 170 -7.56 15.96 -1.95
N LEU A 171 -7.82 17.26 -2.01
CA LEU A 171 -7.79 17.99 -3.28
C LEU A 171 -6.47 17.77 -4.07
N PRO A 172 -5.26 17.83 -3.45
CA PRO A 172 -4.02 17.57 -4.17
C PRO A 172 -3.95 16.13 -4.69
N VAL A 173 -4.37 15.15 -3.88
CA VAL A 173 -4.38 13.72 -4.23
C VAL A 173 -5.33 13.46 -5.40
N LEU A 174 -6.54 14.02 -5.37
CA LEU A 174 -7.55 13.83 -6.42
C LEU A 174 -7.14 14.50 -7.73
N VAL A 175 -6.55 15.70 -7.67
CA VAL A 175 -6.01 16.39 -8.86
C VAL A 175 -4.86 15.58 -9.46
N LEU A 176 -3.93 15.11 -8.64
CA LEU A 176 -2.84 14.26 -9.12
C LEU A 176 -3.36 12.94 -9.68
N ALA A 177 -4.33 12.29 -9.04
CA ALA A 177 -4.95 11.07 -9.56
C ALA A 177 -5.60 11.29 -10.94
N LEU A 178 -6.25 12.44 -11.16
CA LEU A 178 -6.80 12.80 -12.46
C LEU A 178 -5.70 13.01 -13.50
N LEU A 179 -4.65 13.76 -13.16
CA LEU A 179 -3.50 14.00 -14.05
C LEU A 179 -2.79 12.68 -14.40
N LEU A 180 -2.61 11.80 -13.41
CA LEU A 180 -2.06 10.46 -13.61
C LEU A 180 -2.94 9.62 -14.54
N GLY A 181 -4.27 9.68 -14.35
CA GLY A 181 -5.20 9.00 -15.24
C GLY A 181 -5.11 9.50 -16.69
N ILE A 182 -5.00 10.81 -16.89
CA ILE A 182 -4.80 11.42 -18.21
C ILE A 182 -3.44 11.02 -18.81
N GLY A 183 -2.38 11.05 -18.01
CA GLY A 183 -1.03 10.66 -18.42
C GLY A 183 -0.95 9.20 -18.86
N LEU A 184 -1.50 8.29 -18.05
CA LEU A 184 -1.55 6.85 -18.36
C LEU A 184 -2.38 6.55 -19.61
N PHE A 185 -3.39 7.37 -19.90
CA PHE A 185 -4.19 7.23 -21.12
C PHE A 185 -3.48 7.76 -22.37
N ARG A 186 -2.81 8.92 -22.27
CA ARG A 186 -2.24 9.61 -23.45
C ARG A 186 -0.80 9.22 -23.77
N ILE A 187 0.02 8.98 -22.76
CA ILE A 187 1.47 8.76 -22.89
C ILE A 187 1.94 7.65 -21.91
N PRO A 188 1.36 6.43 -21.97
CA PRO A 188 1.64 5.36 -21.02
C PRO A 188 3.14 5.06 -20.89
N ASP A 189 3.87 4.89 -22.00
CA ASP A 189 5.31 4.57 -21.97
C ASP A 189 6.15 5.71 -21.36
N GLY A 190 5.74 6.96 -21.57
CA GLY A 190 6.37 8.12 -20.93
C GLY A 190 6.13 8.13 -19.42
N MET A 191 4.91 7.82 -18.98
CA MET A 191 4.58 7.67 -17.56
C MET A 191 5.37 6.54 -16.91
N VAL A 192 5.50 5.39 -17.58
CA VAL A 192 6.31 4.27 -17.08
C VAL A 192 7.74 4.71 -16.82
N LYS A 193 8.40 5.33 -17.81
CA LYS A 193 9.76 5.84 -17.65
C LYS A 193 9.87 6.86 -16.51
N GLY A 194 8.89 7.76 -16.39
CA GLY A 194 8.84 8.71 -15.28
C GLY A 194 8.75 8.03 -13.91
N PHE A 195 7.87 7.04 -13.78
CA PHE A 195 7.72 6.25 -12.54
C PHE A 195 8.94 5.39 -12.23
N GLU A 196 9.60 4.81 -13.23
CA GLU A 196 10.85 4.07 -13.05
C GLU A 196 11.96 4.97 -12.52
N VAL A 197 12.15 6.15 -13.12
CA VAL A 197 13.12 7.15 -12.64
C VAL A 197 12.79 7.59 -11.22
N PHE A 198 11.51 7.87 -10.94
CA PHE A 198 11.07 8.24 -9.60
C PHE A 198 11.31 7.13 -8.57
N ALA A 199 10.99 5.87 -8.91
CA ALA A 199 11.25 4.73 -8.05
C ALA A 199 12.75 4.50 -7.80
N VAL A 200 13.60 4.68 -8.83
CA VAL A 200 15.06 4.65 -8.66
C VAL A 200 15.51 5.75 -7.72
N LEU A 201 15.06 6.99 -7.91
CA LEU A 201 15.41 8.13 -7.05
C LEU A 201 15.06 7.86 -5.58
N ILE A 202 13.83 7.42 -5.30
CA ILE A 202 13.38 7.10 -3.95
C ILE A 202 14.22 5.96 -3.35
N ARG A 203 14.47 4.89 -4.11
CA ARG A 203 15.36 3.80 -3.65
C ARG A 203 16.78 4.30 -3.36
N THR A 204 17.31 5.20 -4.17
CA THR A 204 18.63 5.80 -3.93
C THR A 204 18.63 6.62 -2.64
N VAL A 205 17.60 7.44 -2.40
CA VAL A 205 17.47 8.23 -1.16
C VAL A 205 17.35 7.32 0.06
N ILE A 206 16.49 6.29 0.02
CA ILE A 206 16.36 5.30 1.10
C ILE A 206 17.72 4.62 1.33
N THR A 207 18.39 4.17 0.27
CA THR A 207 19.67 3.47 0.41
C THR A 207 20.76 4.37 0.99
N ALA A 208 20.84 5.62 0.53
CA ALA A 208 21.79 6.61 1.06
C ALA A 208 21.52 6.89 2.54
N GLY A 209 20.25 7.10 2.92
CA GLY A 209 19.85 7.27 4.31
C GLY A 209 20.24 6.08 5.18
N LEU A 210 20.04 4.86 4.68
CA LEU A 210 20.42 3.63 5.39
C LEU A 210 21.95 3.55 5.58
N VAL A 211 22.74 3.86 4.55
CA VAL A 211 24.20 3.86 4.64
C VAL A 211 24.68 4.88 5.67
N LEU A 212 24.15 6.11 5.63
CA LEU A 212 24.51 7.18 6.57
C LEU A 212 24.16 6.79 8.01
N ALA A 213 22.97 6.24 8.23
CA ALA A 213 22.53 5.78 9.54
C ALA A 213 23.38 4.61 10.05
N ALA A 214 23.72 3.64 9.19
CA ALA A 214 24.57 2.51 9.54
C ALA A 214 26.01 2.94 9.89
N VAL A 215 26.61 3.85 9.12
CA VAL A 215 27.93 4.41 9.43
C VAL A 215 27.90 5.13 10.78
N THR A 216 26.87 5.95 11.02
CA THR A 216 26.71 6.67 12.29
C THR A 216 26.60 5.68 13.47
N TYR A 217 25.80 4.62 13.32
CA TYR A 217 25.65 3.58 14.35
C TYR A 217 26.96 2.81 14.62
N MET A 218 27.69 2.41 13.58
CA MET A 218 28.89 1.59 13.73
C MET A 218 30.09 2.37 14.27
N THR A 219 30.18 3.66 13.98
CA THR A 219 31.39 4.46 14.23
C THR A 219 31.19 5.58 15.25
N GLY A 220 29.94 5.94 15.55
CA GLY A 220 29.60 7.16 16.29
C GLY A 220 29.81 8.45 15.51
N PHE A 221 30.31 8.38 14.27
CA PHE A 221 30.57 9.55 13.43
C PHE A 221 29.28 10.00 12.74
N VAL A 222 28.73 11.13 13.17
CA VAL A 222 27.53 11.74 12.59
C VAL A 222 27.91 12.47 11.30
N VAL A 223 27.57 11.86 10.16
CA VAL A 223 27.82 12.46 8.83
C VAL A 223 26.86 13.63 8.55
N ILE A 224 25.58 13.45 8.87
CA ILE A 224 24.54 14.48 8.73
C ILE A 224 23.78 14.61 10.06
N PRO A 225 23.83 15.77 10.72
CA PRO A 225 23.10 15.97 11.98
C PRO A 225 21.59 16.02 11.74
N GLY A 226 20.80 15.54 12.69
CA GLY A 226 19.33 15.58 12.62
C GLY A 226 18.65 14.36 12.00
N MET A 227 19.39 13.31 11.66
CA MET A 227 18.81 12.01 11.33
C MET A 227 18.30 11.30 12.58
N ALA A 228 17.19 10.57 12.46
CA ALA A 228 16.73 9.68 13.53
C ALA A 228 17.66 8.44 13.65
N PRO A 229 17.83 7.86 14.85
CA PRO A 229 18.64 6.67 15.05
C PRO A 229 18.16 5.47 14.22
N ILE A 230 19.10 4.64 13.75
CA ILE A 230 18.78 3.48 12.92
C ILE A 230 17.96 2.44 13.71
N GLU A 231 18.17 2.36 15.02
CA GLU A 231 17.53 1.42 15.93
C GLU A 231 16.02 1.68 16.04
N GLU A 232 15.60 2.95 16.02
CA GLU A 232 14.19 3.33 16.01
C GLU A 232 13.51 2.86 14.72
N ALA A 233 14.18 3.05 13.59
CA ALA A 233 13.69 2.57 12.30
C ALA A 233 13.64 1.03 12.24
N MET A 234 14.65 0.34 12.80
CA MET A 234 14.67 -1.12 12.88
C MET A 234 13.62 -1.69 13.84
N ALA A 235 13.25 -0.95 14.90
CA ALA A 235 12.16 -1.34 15.80
C ALA A 235 10.82 -1.37 15.06
N VAL A 236 10.56 -0.40 14.18
CA VAL A 236 9.37 -0.41 13.30
C VAL A 236 9.38 -1.66 12.41
N VAL A 237 10.49 -1.93 11.70
CA VAL A 237 10.62 -3.10 10.82
C VAL A 237 10.40 -4.41 11.59
N SER A 238 11.02 -4.54 12.76
CA SER A 238 10.89 -5.73 13.61
C SER A 238 9.45 -5.96 14.06
N SER A 239 8.75 -4.88 14.41
CA SER A 239 7.34 -4.94 14.82
C SER A 239 6.43 -5.37 13.67
N ILE A 240 6.69 -4.89 12.44
CA ILE A 240 6.02 -5.36 11.22
C ILE A 240 6.24 -6.87 11.06
N GLY A 241 7.49 -7.34 11.16
CA GLY A 241 7.81 -8.76 11.04
C GLY A 241 7.07 -9.64 12.05
N VAL A 242 6.97 -9.21 13.31
CA VAL A 242 6.20 -9.92 14.34
C VAL A 242 4.72 -10.05 13.95
N VAL A 243 4.12 -8.99 13.41
CA VAL A 243 2.73 -9.04 12.93
C VAL A 243 2.59 -9.92 11.68
N LEU A 244 3.60 -9.95 10.81
CA LEU A 244 3.64 -10.81 9.62
C LEU A 244 3.67 -12.31 9.96
N LEU A 245 4.27 -12.71 11.09
CA LEU A 245 4.23 -14.09 11.58
C LEU A 245 2.80 -14.62 11.72
N GLY A 246 1.84 -13.74 12.05
CA GLY A 246 0.43 -14.09 12.21
C GLY A 246 -0.43 -13.79 11.00
N SER A 247 -0.24 -12.62 10.38
CA SER A 247 -1.08 -12.16 9.28
C SER A 247 -0.92 -12.98 8.01
N LEU A 248 0.28 -13.50 7.70
CA LEU A 248 0.47 -14.36 6.53
C LEU A 248 -0.22 -15.72 6.68
N PRO A 249 -0.10 -16.46 7.80
CA PRO A 249 -0.92 -17.65 8.05
C PRO A 249 -2.43 -17.40 8.03
N VAL A 250 -2.90 -16.30 8.65
CA VAL A 250 -4.33 -15.92 8.58
C VAL A 250 -4.75 -15.70 7.14
N THR A 251 -3.93 -15.00 6.35
CA THR A 251 -4.27 -14.73 4.97
C THR A 251 -4.28 -16.01 4.13
N GLU A 252 -3.32 -16.92 4.32
CA GLU A 252 -3.34 -18.24 3.69
C GLU A 252 -4.61 -19.04 4.05
N PHE A 253 -5.03 -19.00 5.31
CA PHE A 253 -6.27 -19.63 5.75
C PHE A 253 -7.48 -19.03 5.04
N LEU A 254 -7.57 -17.69 5.00
CA LEU A 254 -8.64 -16.97 4.31
C LEU A 254 -8.65 -17.29 2.82
N GLN A 255 -7.50 -17.26 2.15
CA GLN A 255 -7.39 -17.60 0.73
C GLN A 255 -7.91 -19.01 0.46
N ARG A 256 -7.53 -20.02 1.26
CA ARG A 256 -8.01 -21.40 1.08
C ARG A 256 -9.51 -21.54 1.28
N ARG A 257 -10.08 -20.87 2.29
CA ARG A 257 -11.51 -20.92 2.59
C ARG A 257 -12.34 -20.14 1.58
N LEU A 258 -11.85 -19.01 1.11
CA LEU A 258 -12.55 -18.13 0.19
C LEU A 258 -12.37 -18.52 -1.28
N LYS A 259 -11.35 -19.30 -1.65
CA LYS A 259 -11.09 -19.69 -3.04
C LYS A 259 -12.31 -20.26 -3.75
N ARG A 260 -12.95 -21.31 -3.19
CA ARG A 260 -14.13 -21.93 -3.80
C ARG A 260 -15.35 -20.99 -3.89
N PRO A 261 -15.82 -20.35 -2.80
CA PRO A 261 -16.98 -19.46 -2.89
C PRO A 261 -16.70 -18.25 -3.79
N CYS A 262 -15.50 -17.65 -3.72
CA CYS A 262 -15.13 -16.55 -4.61
C CYS A 262 -15.01 -16.98 -6.06
N THR A 263 -14.56 -18.21 -6.35
CA THR A 263 -14.50 -18.70 -7.75
C THR A 263 -15.91 -18.90 -8.30
N ALA A 264 -16.83 -19.46 -7.51
CA ALA A 264 -18.23 -19.62 -7.92
C ALA A 264 -18.92 -18.27 -8.15
N LEU A 265 -18.70 -17.30 -7.27
CA LEU A 265 -19.22 -15.94 -7.43
C LEU A 265 -18.58 -15.21 -8.62
N GLY A 266 -17.25 -15.32 -8.75
CA GLY A 266 -16.46 -14.72 -9.82
C GLY A 266 -16.86 -15.22 -11.20
N ALA A 267 -17.17 -16.52 -11.33
CA ALA A 267 -17.65 -17.09 -12.58
C ALA A 267 -18.98 -16.45 -13.04
N ARG A 268 -19.91 -16.17 -12.11
CA ARG A 268 -21.16 -15.43 -12.41
C ARG A 268 -20.91 -13.99 -12.84
N MET A 269 -19.75 -13.47 -12.48
CA MET A 269 -19.26 -12.14 -12.79
C MET A 269 -18.36 -12.12 -14.04
N GLY A 270 -18.10 -13.27 -14.68
CA GLY A 270 -17.24 -13.35 -15.86
C GLY A 270 -15.73 -13.34 -15.56
N LEU A 271 -15.34 -13.58 -14.30
CA LEU A 271 -13.95 -13.80 -13.90
C LEU A 271 -13.61 -15.30 -14.03
N ASP A 272 -12.44 -15.61 -14.60
CA ASP A 272 -11.86 -16.94 -14.53
C ASP A 272 -11.26 -17.23 -13.14
N SER A 273 -10.89 -18.48 -12.89
CA SER A 273 -10.36 -18.91 -11.58
C SER A 273 -9.02 -18.28 -11.22
N ILE A 274 -8.17 -17.95 -12.20
CA ILE A 274 -6.87 -17.30 -11.98
C ILE A 274 -7.10 -15.83 -11.62
N SER A 275 -8.04 -15.16 -12.29
CA SER A 275 -8.47 -13.81 -11.95
C SER A 275 -8.98 -13.70 -10.51
N VAL A 276 -9.77 -14.68 -10.05
CA VAL A 276 -10.22 -14.72 -8.65
C VAL A 276 -9.05 -14.96 -7.69
N LEU A 277 -8.11 -15.84 -8.04
CA LEU A 277 -6.90 -16.05 -7.25
C LEU A 277 -6.09 -14.76 -7.14
N GLY A 278 -5.94 -14.01 -8.23
CA GLY A 278 -5.29 -12.70 -8.27
C GLY A 278 -5.86 -11.72 -7.22
N LEU A 279 -7.19 -11.64 -7.13
CA LEU A 279 -7.85 -10.77 -6.15
C LEU A 279 -7.47 -11.17 -4.72
N LEU A 280 -7.51 -12.48 -4.43
CA LEU A 280 -7.20 -13.02 -3.10
C LEU A 280 -5.73 -12.83 -2.69
N VAL A 281 -4.78 -12.99 -3.62
CA VAL A 281 -3.35 -12.85 -3.31
C VAL A 281 -2.90 -11.39 -3.28
N SER A 282 -3.53 -10.50 -4.07
CA SER A 282 -3.20 -9.07 -4.12
C SER A 282 -3.36 -8.35 -2.77
N ILE A 283 -4.23 -8.88 -1.90
CA ILE A 283 -4.43 -8.42 -0.52
C ILE A 283 -3.14 -8.49 0.31
N VAL A 284 -2.26 -9.45 0.00
CA VAL A 284 -0.96 -9.63 0.66
C VAL A 284 0.11 -8.86 -0.11
N SER A 285 0.19 -9.10 -1.42
CA SER A 285 1.19 -8.49 -2.27
C SER A 285 0.66 -8.38 -3.69
N PRO A 286 0.88 -7.25 -4.38
CA PRO A 286 0.52 -7.13 -5.78
C PRO A 286 1.36 -8.06 -6.68
N ILE A 287 2.59 -8.41 -6.28
CA ILE A 287 3.57 -9.10 -7.13
C ILE A 287 3.04 -10.44 -7.68
N PRO A 288 2.53 -11.40 -6.87
CA PRO A 288 2.02 -12.65 -7.40
C PRO A 288 0.87 -12.45 -8.39
N ALA A 289 -0.03 -11.51 -8.09
CA ALA A 289 -1.17 -11.18 -8.95
C ALA A 289 -0.73 -10.57 -10.30
N LEU A 290 0.32 -9.75 -10.30
CA LEU A 290 0.90 -9.19 -11.51
C LEU A 290 1.57 -10.26 -12.38
N VAL A 291 2.30 -11.20 -11.77
CA VAL A 291 2.97 -12.30 -12.50
C VAL A 291 1.96 -13.24 -13.15
N MET A 292 0.87 -13.57 -12.46
CA MET A 292 -0.19 -14.43 -13.02
C MET A 292 -1.14 -13.68 -13.96
N MET A 293 -0.95 -12.38 -14.17
CA MET A 293 -1.84 -11.55 -14.98
C MET A 293 -1.95 -12.10 -16.40
N LYS A 294 -0.85 -12.55 -17.01
CA LYS A 294 -0.81 -13.12 -18.36
C LYS A 294 -1.81 -14.26 -18.58
N ASP A 295 -2.11 -15.02 -17.53
CA ASP A 295 -2.99 -16.19 -17.55
C ASP A 295 -4.48 -15.83 -17.25
N MET A 296 -4.78 -14.56 -16.97
CA MET A 296 -6.13 -14.07 -16.71
C MET A 296 -6.87 -13.70 -17.99
N ASN A 297 -8.20 -13.80 -17.98
CA ASN A 297 -9.02 -13.22 -19.03
C ASN A 297 -8.97 -11.67 -18.98
N THR A 298 -9.27 -10.99 -20.09
CA THR A 298 -9.09 -9.52 -20.20
C THR A 298 -9.91 -8.74 -19.17
N PHE A 299 -11.11 -9.20 -18.85
CA PHE A 299 -11.94 -8.54 -17.83
C PHE A 299 -11.34 -8.69 -16.42
N GLY A 300 -10.83 -9.89 -16.13
CA GLY A 300 -10.16 -10.20 -14.88
C GLY A 300 -8.83 -9.47 -14.71
N LYS A 301 -8.05 -9.31 -15.78
CA LYS A 301 -6.88 -8.40 -15.81
C LYS A 301 -7.27 -6.98 -15.36
N LEU A 302 -8.30 -6.41 -15.98
CA LEU A 302 -8.78 -5.05 -15.66
C LEU A 302 -9.22 -4.91 -14.20
N VAL A 303 -10.07 -5.84 -13.72
CA VAL A 303 -10.61 -5.80 -12.35
C VAL A 303 -9.52 -6.05 -11.31
N ASN A 304 -8.58 -6.97 -11.57
CA ASN A 304 -7.46 -7.23 -10.65
C ASN A 304 -6.60 -6.00 -10.46
N VAL A 305 -6.22 -5.33 -11.56
CA VAL A 305 -5.37 -4.15 -11.47
C VAL A 305 -6.10 -2.99 -10.79
N ALA A 306 -7.39 -2.78 -11.06
CA ALA A 306 -8.19 -1.77 -10.38
C ALA A 306 -8.33 -2.05 -8.88
N TYR A 307 -8.59 -3.30 -8.52
CA TYR A 307 -8.68 -3.75 -7.12
C TYR A 307 -7.36 -3.54 -6.36
N MET A 308 -6.24 -3.81 -7.04
CA MET A 308 -4.89 -3.72 -6.48
C MET A 308 -4.48 -2.33 -6.01
N VAL A 309 -5.04 -1.26 -6.58
CA VAL A 309 -4.84 0.13 -6.12
C VAL A 309 -5.17 0.27 -4.64
N SER A 310 -6.21 -0.43 -4.15
CA SER A 310 -6.60 -0.40 -2.74
C SER A 310 -6.17 -1.64 -1.97
N SER A 311 -6.14 -2.83 -2.60
CA SER A 311 -5.86 -4.08 -1.90
C SER A 311 -4.40 -4.31 -1.55
N ALA A 312 -3.47 -3.69 -2.28
CA ALA A 312 -2.04 -3.92 -2.11
C ALA A 312 -1.61 -3.78 -0.64
N SER A 313 -0.93 -4.83 -0.16
CA SER A 313 -0.37 -4.97 1.19
C SER A 313 -1.37 -4.79 2.34
N MET A 314 -2.68 -4.87 2.07
CA MET A 314 -3.75 -4.65 3.06
C MET A 314 -3.65 -5.58 4.28
N LEU A 315 -3.30 -6.86 4.09
CA LEU A 315 -3.11 -7.82 5.20
C LEU A 315 -1.64 -8.22 5.39
N ALA A 316 -0.71 -7.39 4.91
CA ALA A 316 0.72 -7.62 5.03
C ALA A 316 1.41 -6.35 5.56
N ALA A 317 2.32 -5.75 4.79
CA ALA A 317 3.16 -4.65 5.25
C ALA A 317 2.36 -3.46 5.80
N HIS A 318 1.25 -3.05 5.16
CA HIS A 318 0.47 -1.90 5.64
C HIS A 318 -0.26 -2.19 6.95
N LEU A 319 -0.76 -3.42 7.13
CA LEU A 319 -1.37 -3.86 8.40
C LEU A 319 -0.31 -3.91 9.49
N GLY A 320 0.82 -4.57 9.21
CA GLY A 320 1.92 -4.66 10.17
C GLY A 320 2.45 -3.29 10.58
N PHE A 321 2.59 -2.38 9.61
CA PHE A 321 3.04 -1.01 9.86
C PHE A 321 2.05 -0.27 10.75
N THR A 322 0.77 -0.28 10.39
CA THR A 322 -0.28 0.44 11.13
C THR A 322 -0.43 -0.11 12.54
N VAL A 323 -0.39 -1.43 12.73
CA VAL A 323 -0.41 -2.04 14.07
C VAL A 323 0.81 -1.60 14.91
N SER A 324 1.96 -1.39 14.28
CA SER A 324 3.21 -1.07 14.98
C SER A 324 3.34 0.41 15.33
N THR A 325 2.79 1.29 14.47
CA THR A 325 3.00 2.74 14.56
C THR A 325 1.75 3.47 15.00
N GLU A 326 0.58 3.07 14.50
CA GLU A 326 -0.71 3.73 14.72
C GLU A 326 -1.84 2.71 14.94
N PRO A 327 -1.82 1.92 16.03
CA PRO A 327 -2.76 0.83 16.22
C PRO A 327 -4.23 1.26 16.15
N ASP A 328 -4.53 2.48 16.61
CA ASP A 328 -5.87 3.06 16.60
C ASP A 328 -6.41 3.37 15.20
N MET A 329 -5.52 3.53 14.22
CA MET A 329 -5.86 3.79 12.81
C MET A 329 -6.10 2.50 12.01
N LEU A 330 -5.89 1.32 12.61
CA LEU A 330 -6.10 0.03 11.95
C LEU A 330 -7.52 -0.14 11.36
N PRO A 331 -8.63 0.25 12.02
CA PRO A 331 -9.96 0.16 11.44
C PRO A 331 -10.10 1.08 10.22
N ALA A 332 -9.52 2.28 10.29
CA ALA A 332 -9.55 3.24 9.19
C ALA A 332 -8.81 2.71 7.96
N LEU A 333 -7.63 2.10 8.16
CA LEU A 333 -6.88 1.44 7.08
C LEU A 333 -7.72 0.35 6.41
N LEU A 334 -8.25 -0.59 7.20
CA LEU A 334 -8.95 -1.75 6.66
C LEU A 334 -10.27 -1.36 5.97
N VAL A 335 -11.06 -0.49 6.59
CA VAL A 335 -12.33 -0.03 6.00
C VAL A 335 -12.07 0.78 4.74
N SER A 336 -11.05 1.65 4.73
CA SER A 336 -10.61 2.37 3.53
C SER A 336 -10.30 1.42 2.38
N LYS A 337 -9.36 0.50 2.60
CA LYS A 337 -8.90 -0.42 1.56
C LYS A 337 -10.02 -1.34 1.07
N LEU A 338 -10.85 -1.85 1.97
CA LEU A 338 -12.02 -2.67 1.60
C LEU A 338 -13.05 -1.88 0.79
N ALA A 339 -13.31 -0.61 1.14
CA ALA A 339 -14.24 0.23 0.39
C ALA A 339 -13.72 0.54 -1.02
N GLY A 340 -12.42 0.87 -1.16
CA GLY A 340 -11.78 1.06 -2.46
C GLY A 340 -11.80 -0.20 -3.32
N CYS A 341 -11.52 -1.35 -2.70
CA CYS A 341 -11.64 -2.67 -3.35
C CYS A 341 -13.06 -2.94 -3.88
N ALA A 342 -14.08 -2.71 -3.06
CA ALA A 342 -15.48 -2.91 -3.44
C ALA A 342 -15.88 -1.95 -4.57
N ALA A 343 -15.48 -0.68 -4.48
CA ALA A 343 -15.72 0.32 -5.52
C ALA A 343 -15.03 -0.03 -6.84
N ALA A 344 -13.78 -0.52 -6.80
CA ALA A 344 -13.04 -0.94 -7.98
C ALA A 344 -13.71 -2.12 -8.70
N ILE A 345 -14.16 -3.12 -7.94
CA ILE A 345 -14.95 -4.24 -8.45
C ILE A 345 -16.22 -3.70 -9.12
N ALA A 346 -17.00 -2.87 -8.43
CA ALA A 346 -18.25 -2.32 -8.94
C ALA A 346 -18.06 -1.50 -10.24
N LEU A 347 -17.06 -0.61 -10.27
CA LEU A 347 -16.73 0.18 -11.46
C LEU A 347 -16.26 -0.70 -12.62
N GLY A 348 -15.55 -1.80 -12.34
CA GLY A 348 -15.20 -2.82 -13.33
C GLY A 348 -16.43 -3.40 -14.02
N PHE A 349 -17.47 -3.75 -13.26
CA PHE A 349 -18.73 -4.25 -13.83
C PHE A 349 -19.45 -3.22 -14.69
N ILE A 350 -19.52 -1.97 -14.21
CA ILE A 350 -20.23 -0.90 -14.90
C ILE A 350 -19.56 -0.64 -16.25
N THR A 351 -18.24 -0.49 -16.27
CA THR A 351 -17.47 -0.22 -17.49
C THR A 351 -17.50 -1.39 -18.49
N SER A 352 -17.50 -2.64 -18.01
CA SER A 352 -17.63 -3.85 -18.83
C SER A 352 -18.98 -3.96 -19.55
N LYS A 353 -20.09 -3.67 -18.83
CA LYS A 353 -21.45 -3.75 -19.41
C LYS A 353 -21.69 -2.70 -20.49
N THR A 354 -21.14 -1.50 -20.33
CA THR A 354 -21.25 -0.43 -21.33
C THR A 354 -20.59 -0.83 -22.65
N LYS A 355 -19.50 -1.60 -22.62
CA LYS A 355 -18.77 -2.07 -23.80
C LYS A 355 -19.46 -3.20 -24.58
N LYS A 356 -20.43 -3.90 -23.96
CA LYS A 356 -21.26 -4.93 -24.63
C LYS A 356 -22.54 -4.35 -25.28
N ARG A 357 -22.82 -3.06 -25.06
CA ARG A 357 -24.04 -2.37 -25.57
C ARG A 357 -23.75 -1.37 -26.70
N LEU A 358 -22.49 -1.18 -27.07
CA LEU A 358 -22.02 -0.40 -28.23
C LEU A 358 -21.59 -1.37 -29.33
#